data_AF-A0A0A2VIX8-F1
#
_entry.id   AF-A0A0A2VIX8-F1
#
_cell.length_a   1.000
_cell.length_b   1.000
_cell.length_c   1.000
_cell.angle_alpha   90.00
_cell.angle_beta   90.00
_cell.angle_gamma   90.00
#
_symmetry.space_group_name_H-M   'P 1'
#
loop_
_entity.id
_entity.type
_entity.pdbx_description
1 polymer ?
#
loop_
_entity_poly.entity_id
_entity_poly.type
_entity_poly.pdbx_seq_one_letter_code
_entity_poly.pdbx_strand_id
1 'polypeptide(L)'
;MFEDNDYKLYVIVNRNADLSVQMNAVGHLCGGIMLKVDKPEFHDYPNQDSGLSAWMNHYPVVVLQSKNSSQLATTLEKCGAEGVLYNFFTTTMLSHSSEQQIKDTRETPFAELDFVGIALYGETEKLKPLTKKFSVFKVQQRNYSGPLPVIIDASGRCDGNSVTTLWLTKVANFLSKPGAIVSDNPLHFKNVTGFFFRAVPTEFLSSVLSRSRPDSPGRYHRPGQTILYMSPVREWAMLAVAAHMRKDGKSRMLVPLHVEGALVLDQRDEYSCQALGINRELSNHCWLSALQQNIEPPSWQNADQARLSNADGIIDRSRSIPDGWHLNLFRWNDLGGPQVTVCGEPISVPLPEKVDL
;
A
#
# COMPACT_ATOMS: atom_id res chain seq x y z
N MET A 1 9.64 10.45 -30.91
CA MET A 1 8.26 10.95 -30.66
C MET A 1 7.34 9.96 -31.34
N PHE A 2 6.21 9.56 -30.74
CA PHE A 2 5.28 8.65 -31.41
C PHE A 2 4.74 9.33 -32.67
N GLU A 3 4.83 8.64 -33.81
CA GLU A 3 4.56 9.23 -35.14
C GLU A 3 3.06 9.49 -35.32
N ASP A 4 2.22 8.53 -34.91
CA ASP A 4 0.76 8.62 -35.05
C ASP A 4 0.14 9.40 -33.87
N ASN A 5 0.28 10.73 -33.91
CA ASN A 5 -0.13 11.61 -32.81
C ASN A 5 -1.22 12.62 -33.17
N ASP A 6 -1.90 12.45 -34.30
CA ASP A 6 -2.95 13.34 -34.77
C ASP A 6 -4.16 13.36 -33.82
N TYR A 7 -4.45 12.24 -33.16
CA TYR A 7 -5.43 12.12 -32.08
C TYR A 7 -4.78 11.65 -30.78
N LYS A 8 -5.40 11.96 -29.64
CA LYS A 8 -4.96 11.50 -28.31
C LYS A 8 -6.14 11.21 -27.39
N LEU A 9 -5.93 10.25 -26.50
CA LEU A 9 -6.73 10.09 -25.28
C LEU A 9 -5.95 10.68 -24.11
N TYR A 10 -6.44 11.75 -23.51
CA TYR A 10 -5.94 12.24 -22.24
C TYR A 10 -6.82 11.75 -21.09
N VAL A 11 -6.22 11.24 -20.03
CA VAL A 11 -6.91 10.98 -18.75
C VAL A 11 -6.26 11.86 -17.69
N ILE A 12 -7.03 12.76 -17.09
CA ILE A 12 -6.53 13.74 -16.13
C ILE A 12 -7.12 13.40 -14.77
N VAL A 13 -6.29 12.98 -13.82
CA VAL A 13 -6.72 12.58 -12.48
C VAL A 13 -6.40 13.64 -11.42
N ASN A 14 -7.28 13.75 -10.43
CA ASN A 14 -7.08 14.61 -9.27
C ASN A 14 -6.04 14.00 -8.34
N ARG A 15 -4.89 14.68 -8.19
CA ARG A 15 -3.76 14.20 -7.38
C ARG A 15 -4.11 13.98 -5.90
N ASN A 16 -5.21 14.56 -5.42
CA ASN A 16 -5.63 14.44 -4.03
C ASN A 16 -6.47 13.18 -3.77
N ALA A 17 -6.96 12.51 -4.83
CA ALA A 17 -7.63 11.22 -4.70
C ALA A 17 -6.60 10.10 -4.46
N ASP A 18 -7.01 9.05 -3.75
CA ASP A 18 -6.16 7.88 -3.52
C ASP A 18 -5.73 7.23 -4.84
N LEU A 19 -4.53 6.66 -4.87
CA LEU A 19 -3.97 6.03 -6.07
C LEU A 19 -4.87 4.91 -6.61
N SER A 20 -5.45 4.09 -5.72
CA SER A 20 -6.40 3.03 -6.09
C SER A 20 -7.64 3.61 -6.77
N VAL A 21 -8.18 4.71 -6.23
CA VAL A 21 -9.35 5.42 -6.76
C VAL A 21 -9.02 6.10 -8.10
N GLN A 22 -7.83 6.69 -8.24
CA GLN A 22 -7.33 7.23 -9.51
C GLN A 22 -7.22 6.14 -10.58
N MET A 23 -6.66 4.97 -10.25
CA MET A 23 -6.53 3.87 -11.21
C MET A 23 -7.89 3.28 -11.59
N ASN A 24 -8.81 3.18 -10.63
CA ASN A 24 -10.19 2.78 -10.90
C ASN A 24 -10.86 3.76 -11.90
N ALA A 25 -10.73 5.06 -11.64
CA ALA A 25 -11.24 6.09 -12.54
C ALA A 25 -10.61 6.00 -13.93
N VAL A 26 -9.28 5.79 -14.05
CA VAL A 26 -8.60 5.62 -15.34
C VAL A 26 -9.20 4.45 -16.14
N GLY A 27 -9.41 3.30 -15.50
CA GLY A 27 -10.01 2.13 -16.15
C GLY A 27 -11.41 2.41 -16.71
N HIS A 28 -12.30 2.94 -15.88
CA HIS A 28 -13.66 3.30 -16.29
C HIS A 28 -13.69 4.36 -17.38
N LEU A 29 -12.85 5.39 -17.26
CA LEU A 29 -12.80 6.50 -18.20
C LEU A 29 -12.30 6.05 -19.58
N CYS A 30 -11.22 5.26 -19.64
CA CYS A 30 -10.69 4.72 -20.90
C CYS A 30 -11.72 3.85 -21.62
N GLY A 31 -12.36 2.91 -20.92
CA GLY A 31 -13.38 2.06 -21.54
C GLY A 31 -14.60 2.86 -21.99
N GLY A 32 -15.14 3.71 -21.11
CA GLY A 32 -16.38 4.44 -21.36
C GLY A 32 -16.28 5.48 -22.46
N ILE A 33 -15.15 6.20 -22.58
CA ILE A 33 -15.00 7.22 -23.62
C ILE A 33 -14.81 6.60 -25.00
N MET A 34 -14.13 5.45 -25.11
CA MET A 34 -13.93 4.77 -26.40
C MET A 34 -15.25 4.26 -27.00
N LEU A 35 -16.23 3.91 -26.17
CA LEU A 35 -17.60 3.58 -26.62
C LEU A 35 -18.36 4.77 -27.21
N LYS A 36 -17.85 6.00 -27.05
CA LYS A 36 -18.45 7.24 -27.58
C LYS A 36 -17.70 7.79 -28.79
N VAL A 37 -16.58 7.18 -29.16
CA VAL A 37 -15.84 7.55 -30.37
C VAL A 37 -16.57 6.94 -31.58
N ASP A 38 -16.78 7.73 -32.64
CA ASP A 38 -17.45 7.27 -33.87
C ASP A 38 -16.67 6.14 -34.55
N LYS A 39 -15.34 6.32 -34.65
CA LYS A 39 -14.42 5.35 -35.26
C LYS A 39 -13.19 5.16 -34.39
N PRO A 40 -13.27 4.34 -33.33
CA PRO A 40 -12.11 4.01 -32.52
C PRO A 40 -11.14 3.14 -33.33
N GLU A 41 -9.85 3.46 -33.29
CA GLU A 41 -8.80 2.70 -33.97
C GLU A 41 -7.99 1.88 -32.96
N PHE A 42 -7.95 0.57 -33.17
CA PHE A 42 -7.22 -0.39 -32.33
C PHE A 42 -6.48 -1.38 -33.22
N HIS A 43 -5.31 -1.83 -32.75
CA HIS A 43 -4.45 -2.78 -33.46
C HIS A 43 -4.27 -4.06 -32.64
N ASP A 44 -4.14 -5.17 -33.35
CA ASP A 44 -3.73 -6.46 -32.80
C ASP A 44 -2.21 -6.52 -32.62
N TYR A 45 -1.80 -7.05 -31.46
CA TYR A 45 -0.41 -7.27 -31.09
C TYR A 45 -0.21 -8.76 -30.84
N PRO A 46 -0.06 -9.57 -31.92
CA PRO A 46 0.11 -11.00 -31.79
C PRO A 46 1.50 -11.34 -31.27
N ASN A 47 1.57 -12.33 -30.38
CA ASN A 47 2.78 -12.98 -29.94
C ASN A 47 2.83 -14.38 -30.56
N GLN A 48 3.84 -14.62 -31.41
CA GLN A 48 3.94 -15.84 -32.19
C GLN A 48 4.15 -17.10 -31.33
N ASP A 49 4.96 -17.01 -30.27
CA ASP A 49 5.36 -18.16 -29.46
C ASP A 49 4.23 -18.65 -28.55
N SER A 50 3.57 -17.72 -27.86
CA SER A 50 2.48 -18.03 -26.93
C SER A 50 1.11 -18.12 -27.60
N GLY A 51 0.95 -17.59 -28.82
CA GLY A 51 -0.33 -17.45 -29.50
C GLY A 51 -1.25 -16.38 -28.90
N LEU A 52 -0.78 -15.59 -27.91
CA LEU A 52 -1.55 -14.49 -27.34
C LEU A 52 -1.66 -13.31 -28.33
N SER A 53 -2.76 -12.57 -28.30
CA SER A 53 -2.87 -11.27 -28.97
C SER A 53 -3.45 -10.24 -28.01
N ALA A 54 -2.83 -9.07 -27.95
CA ALA A 54 -3.38 -7.92 -27.24
C ALA A 54 -4.03 -6.95 -28.23
N TRP A 55 -5.13 -6.32 -27.83
CA TRP A 55 -5.85 -5.36 -28.65
C TRP A 55 -5.73 -3.97 -28.04
N MET A 56 -4.97 -3.08 -28.69
CA MET A 56 -4.50 -1.83 -28.10
C MET A 56 -4.87 -0.63 -28.97
N ASN A 57 -5.13 0.52 -28.33
CA ASN A 57 -5.46 1.76 -29.02
C ASN A 57 -4.32 2.16 -29.96
N HIS A 58 -4.65 2.59 -31.18
CA HIS A 58 -3.69 3.13 -32.13
C HIS A 58 -3.06 4.43 -31.62
N TYR A 59 -3.87 5.30 -31.04
CA TYR A 59 -3.44 6.63 -30.61
C TYR A 59 -2.92 6.64 -29.16
N PRO A 60 -2.00 7.56 -28.81
CA PRO A 60 -1.45 7.64 -27.47
C PRO A 60 -2.52 7.87 -26.38
N VAL A 61 -2.39 7.10 -25.30
CA VAL A 61 -3.09 7.33 -24.03
C VAL A 61 -2.13 8.04 -23.07
N VAL A 62 -2.46 9.25 -22.66
CA VAL A 62 -1.60 10.09 -21.80
C VAL A 62 -2.32 10.40 -20.49
N VAL A 63 -1.73 9.97 -19.37
CA VAL A 63 -2.25 10.25 -18.04
C VAL A 63 -1.61 11.53 -17.49
N LEU A 64 -2.42 12.48 -17.06
CA LEU A 64 -2.04 13.77 -16.50
C LEU A 64 -2.59 13.93 -15.08
N GLN A 65 -2.08 14.91 -14.33
CA GLN A 65 -2.52 15.25 -12.98
C GLN A 65 -3.06 16.68 -12.89
N SER A 66 -4.22 16.83 -12.24
CA SER A 66 -4.76 18.10 -11.77
C SER A 66 -4.39 18.36 -10.31
N LYS A 67 -4.45 19.63 -9.90
CA LYS A 67 -4.20 20.03 -8.51
C LYS A 67 -5.37 19.72 -7.58
N ASN A 68 -6.58 19.75 -8.12
CA ASN A 68 -7.85 19.60 -7.40
C ASN A 68 -9.00 19.32 -8.39
N SER A 69 -10.17 19.01 -7.83
CA SER A 69 -11.43 18.77 -8.55
C SER A 69 -11.89 20.00 -9.35
N SER A 70 -11.79 21.21 -8.81
CA SER A 70 -12.24 22.44 -9.51
C SER A 70 -11.52 22.66 -10.85
N GLN A 71 -10.23 22.31 -10.93
CA GLN A 71 -9.50 22.40 -12.19
C GLN A 71 -10.05 21.44 -13.25
N LEU A 72 -10.57 20.28 -12.85
CA LEU A 72 -11.22 19.32 -13.73
C LEU A 72 -12.59 19.84 -14.19
N ALA A 73 -13.42 20.34 -13.26
CA ALA A 73 -14.72 20.93 -13.56
C ALA A 73 -14.63 22.06 -14.61
N THR A 74 -13.74 23.04 -14.40
CA THR A 74 -13.51 24.13 -15.37
C THR A 74 -12.99 23.63 -16.71
N THR A 75 -12.32 22.48 -16.75
CA THR A 75 -11.86 21.88 -18.01
C THR A 75 -13.02 21.24 -18.77
N LEU A 76 -13.93 20.55 -18.08
CA LEU A 76 -15.13 19.97 -18.68
C LEU A 76 -16.05 21.05 -19.28
N GLU A 77 -16.26 22.17 -18.59
CA GLU A 77 -17.04 23.30 -19.12
C GLU A 77 -16.46 23.79 -20.45
N LYS A 78 -15.12 23.91 -20.55
CA LYS A 78 -14.44 24.29 -21.79
C LYS A 78 -14.55 23.22 -22.87
N CYS A 79 -14.46 21.94 -22.51
CA CYS A 79 -14.67 20.85 -23.46
C CYS A 79 -16.08 20.90 -24.06
N GLY A 80 -17.09 21.17 -23.24
CA GLY A 80 -18.47 21.38 -23.69
C GLY A 80 -18.60 22.55 -24.66
N ALA A 81 -17.95 23.68 -24.36
CA ALA A 81 -17.97 24.86 -25.24
C ALA A 81 -17.22 24.64 -26.57
N GLU A 82 -16.15 23.86 -26.57
CA GLU A 82 -15.30 23.58 -27.74
C GLU A 82 -15.74 22.33 -28.53
N GLY A 83 -16.78 21.62 -28.06
CA GLY A 83 -17.26 20.38 -28.69
C GLY A 83 -16.26 19.22 -28.62
N VAL A 84 -15.40 19.20 -27.61
CA VAL A 84 -14.43 18.12 -27.38
C VAL A 84 -15.12 16.96 -26.70
N LEU A 85 -14.92 15.73 -27.20
CA LEU A 85 -15.46 14.53 -26.56
C LEU A 85 -14.80 14.33 -25.20
N TYR A 86 -15.62 14.21 -24.16
CA TYR A 86 -15.16 13.99 -22.80
C TYR A 86 -15.97 12.92 -22.06
N ASN A 87 -15.37 12.40 -21.00
CA ASN A 87 -16.01 11.57 -19.99
C ASN A 87 -15.51 12.00 -18.59
N PHE A 88 -16.23 11.68 -17.53
CA PHE A 88 -15.87 12.09 -16.17
C PHE A 88 -16.15 11.02 -15.12
N PHE A 89 -15.42 11.09 -14.01
CA PHE A 89 -15.55 10.21 -12.86
C PHE A 89 -15.52 11.05 -11.59
N THR A 90 -16.53 10.88 -10.73
CA THR A 90 -16.74 11.64 -9.49
C THR A 90 -16.86 10.71 -8.28
N THR A 91 -16.75 11.26 -7.07
CA THR A 91 -16.89 10.49 -5.83
C THR A 91 -18.28 9.87 -5.66
N THR A 92 -19.33 10.44 -6.27
CA THR A 92 -20.68 9.86 -6.37
C THR A 92 -20.71 8.50 -7.08
N MET A 93 -19.67 8.15 -7.84
CA MET A 93 -19.53 6.88 -8.56
C MET A 93 -18.78 5.82 -7.75
N LEU A 94 -18.53 6.05 -6.45
CA LEU A 94 -17.81 5.11 -5.57
C LEU A 94 -18.74 4.31 -4.64
N SER A 95 -20.06 4.52 -4.72
CA SER A 95 -21.08 3.86 -3.90
C SER A 95 -21.20 2.35 -4.17
N HIS A 96 -21.91 1.61 -3.30
CA HIS A 96 -21.97 0.14 -3.32
C HIS A 96 -22.85 -0.49 -4.42
N SER A 97 -23.56 0.29 -5.24
CA SER A 97 -24.34 -0.23 -6.37
C SER A 97 -24.42 0.78 -7.54
N SER A 98 -24.51 0.27 -8.77
CA SER A 98 -24.63 1.10 -9.97
C SER A 98 -25.89 1.96 -9.96
N GLU A 99 -27.01 1.43 -9.44
CA GLU A 99 -28.27 2.19 -9.31
C GLU A 99 -28.10 3.42 -8.42
N GLN A 100 -27.43 3.26 -7.27
CA GLN A 100 -27.15 4.37 -6.37
C GLN A 100 -26.17 5.36 -6.98
N GLN A 101 -25.10 4.89 -7.62
CA GLN A 101 -24.13 5.76 -8.29
C GLN A 101 -24.77 6.62 -9.40
N ILE A 102 -25.67 6.03 -10.19
CA ILE A 102 -26.42 6.74 -11.25
C ILE A 102 -27.33 7.80 -10.61
N LYS A 103 -28.03 7.44 -9.53
CA LYS A 103 -28.91 8.36 -8.81
C LYS A 103 -28.12 9.53 -8.20
N ASP A 104 -27.07 9.23 -7.43
CA ASP A 104 -26.22 10.22 -6.74
C ASP A 104 -25.62 11.21 -7.74
N THR A 105 -25.07 10.70 -8.84
CA THR A 105 -24.47 11.53 -9.89
C THR A 105 -25.51 12.41 -10.60
N ARG A 106 -26.74 11.91 -10.78
CA ARG A 106 -27.82 12.68 -11.41
C ARG A 106 -28.35 13.78 -10.50
N GLU A 107 -28.43 13.52 -9.21
CA GLU A 107 -29.05 14.43 -8.22
C GLU A 107 -28.06 15.48 -7.70
N THR A 108 -26.75 15.19 -7.72
CA THR A 108 -25.72 16.12 -7.24
C THR A 108 -25.53 17.28 -8.23
N PRO A 109 -25.70 18.55 -7.79
CA PRO A 109 -25.43 19.70 -8.64
C PRO A 109 -24.00 19.71 -9.17
N PHE A 110 -23.79 20.20 -10.39
CA PHE A 110 -22.45 20.21 -11.01
C PHE A 110 -21.38 20.90 -10.15
N ALA A 111 -21.74 21.99 -9.47
CA ALA A 111 -20.83 22.73 -8.58
C ALA A 111 -20.43 21.94 -7.32
N GLU A 112 -21.19 20.90 -6.96
CA GLU A 112 -20.97 20.04 -5.81
C GLU A 112 -20.32 18.69 -6.19
N LEU A 113 -20.19 18.40 -7.48
CA LEU A 113 -19.49 17.20 -7.95
C LEU A 113 -18.00 17.26 -7.60
N ASP A 114 -17.52 16.30 -6.83
CA ASP A 114 -16.10 16.12 -6.56
C ASP A 114 -15.48 15.16 -7.57
N PHE A 115 -14.70 15.72 -8.51
CA PHE A 115 -14.10 15.00 -9.61
C PHE A 115 -12.82 14.29 -9.18
N VAL A 116 -12.81 12.97 -9.41
CA VAL A 116 -11.63 12.11 -9.30
C VAL A 116 -10.82 12.17 -10.58
N GLY A 117 -11.47 12.18 -11.74
CA GLY A 117 -10.78 12.26 -13.02
C GLY A 117 -11.70 12.56 -14.19
N ILE A 118 -11.10 12.97 -15.31
CA ILE A 118 -11.79 13.19 -16.59
C ILE A 118 -10.98 12.56 -17.72
N ALA A 119 -11.65 12.15 -18.79
CA ALA A 119 -11.01 11.75 -20.03
C ALA A 119 -11.44 12.66 -21.18
N LEU A 120 -10.50 12.98 -22.07
CA LEU A 120 -10.70 13.79 -23.27
C LEU A 120 -10.17 13.02 -24.47
N TYR A 121 -10.92 12.98 -25.57
CA TYR A 121 -10.48 12.36 -26.82
C TYR A 121 -10.74 13.28 -28.00
N GLY A 122 -9.81 13.32 -28.95
CA GLY A 122 -9.90 14.18 -30.13
C GLY A 122 -8.55 14.55 -30.72
N GLU A 123 -8.58 15.46 -31.69
CA GLU A 123 -7.41 15.97 -32.40
C GLU A 123 -6.42 16.64 -31.42
N THR A 124 -5.14 16.32 -31.55
CA THR A 124 -4.08 16.84 -30.65
C THR A 124 -4.10 18.35 -30.54
N GLU A 125 -4.27 19.07 -31.65
CA GLU A 125 -4.24 20.54 -31.63
C GLU A 125 -5.45 21.15 -30.91
N LYS A 126 -6.62 20.49 -30.92
CA LYS A 126 -7.78 20.90 -30.11
C LYS A 126 -7.58 20.60 -28.62
N LEU A 127 -6.92 19.49 -28.29
CA LEU A 127 -6.71 19.08 -26.88
C LEU A 127 -5.58 19.85 -26.19
N LYS A 128 -4.59 20.33 -26.93
CA LYS A 128 -3.41 21.04 -26.42
C LYS A 128 -3.73 22.28 -25.56
N PRO A 129 -4.62 23.22 -25.96
CA PRO A 129 -4.96 24.37 -25.12
C PRO A 129 -5.65 23.98 -23.81
N LEU A 130 -6.42 22.87 -23.80
CA LEU A 130 -7.12 22.35 -22.64
C LEU A 130 -6.17 21.65 -21.66
N THR A 131 -5.15 20.98 -22.18
CA THR A 131 -4.28 20.08 -21.42
C THR A 131 -2.96 20.68 -20.95
N LYS A 132 -2.47 21.77 -21.59
CA LYS A 132 -1.15 22.38 -21.32
C LYS A 132 -0.85 22.74 -19.86
N LYS A 133 -1.88 22.98 -19.04
CA LYS A 133 -1.78 23.39 -17.64
C LYS A 133 -1.57 22.22 -16.67
N PHE A 134 -1.77 20.99 -17.14
CA PHE A 134 -1.62 19.79 -16.33
C PHE A 134 -0.22 19.21 -16.51
N SER A 135 0.26 18.53 -15.48
CA SER A 135 1.54 17.83 -15.53
C SER A 135 1.31 16.36 -15.86
N VAL A 136 2.28 15.73 -16.54
CA VAL A 136 2.27 14.27 -16.72
C VAL A 136 2.14 13.59 -15.36
N PHE A 137 1.29 12.56 -15.29
CA PHE A 137 1.11 11.78 -14.09
C PHE A 137 2.45 11.21 -13.64
N LYS A 138 2.85 11.62 -12.44
CA LYS A 138 3.95 11.00 -11.74
C LYS A 138 3.35 10.36 -10.51
N VAL A 139 3.60 9.07 -10.34
CA VAL A 139 3.61 8.54 -8.98
C VAL A 139 4.66 9.41 -8.28
N GLN A 140 4.27 10.15 -7.24
CA GLN A 140 5.29 10.58 -6.31
C GLN A 140 5.92 9.28 -5.83
N GLN A 141 7.07 8.92 -6.40
CA GLN A 141 8.09 8.37 -5.54
C GLN A 141 8.16 9.41 -4.45
N ARG A 142 7.69 9.04 -3.25
CA ARG A 142 7.95 9.84 -2.08
C ARG A 142 9.47 9.81 -1.98
N ASN A 143 10.11 10.77 -2.64
CA ASN A 143 11.44 11.21 -2.30
C ASN A 143 11.29 11.53 -0.83
N TYR A 144 11.80 10.63 -0.02
CA TYR A 144 11.84 10.77 1.41
C TYR A 144 12.71 12.01 1.64
N SER A 145 12.07 13.17 1.77
CA SER A 145 12.71 14.43 2.17
C SER A 145 12.64 14.62 3.69
N GLY A 146 12.14 13.60 4.41
CA GLY A 146 12.52 13.42 5.80
C GLY A 146 14.01 13.07 5.87
N PRO A 147 14.66 13.18 7.05
CA PRO A 147 16.01 12.64 7.20
C PRO A 147 16.01 11.22 6.63
N LEU A 148 17.06 10.87 5.87
CA LEU A 148 17.30 9.48 5.46
C LEU A 148 16.91 8.59 6.65
N PRO A 149 16.06 7.55 6.47
CA PRO A 149 15.75 6.66 7.58
C PRO A 149 17.09 6.29 8.19
N VAL A 150 17.24 6.57 9.49
CA VAL A 150 18.47 6.33 10.23
C VAL A 150 18.94 4.95 9.81
N ILE A 151 20.06 4.90 9.08
CA ILE A 151 20.80 3.66 8.93
C ILE A 151 21.17 3.35 10.38
N ILE A 152 20.41 2.45 11.01
CA ILE A 152 20.84 1.85 12.26
C ILE A 152 21.97 0.94 11.84
N ASP A 153 23.16 1.54 11.76
CA ASP A 153 24.40 0.83 11.89
C ASP A 153 24.27 -0.05 13.15
N ALA A 154 24.59 -1.33 12.96
CA ALA A 154 24.46 -2.41 13.93
C ALA A 154 25.43 -2.30 15.14
N SER A 155 25.90 -1.11 15.52
CA SER A 155 26.86 -0.94 16.62
C SER A 155 26.33 -0.22 17.86
N GLY A 156 25.05 0.18 17.91
CA GLY A 156 24.33 0.42 19.18
C GLY A 156 25.07 1.29 20.20
N ARG A 157 25.61 2.44 19.80
CA ARG A 157 26.13 3.45 20.75
C ARG A 157 25.49 4.82 20.51
N CYS A 158 24.55 5.16 21.40
CA CYS A 158 24.16 6.53 21.65
C CYS A 158 25.11 7.09 22.72
N ASP A 159 26.18 7.77 22.31
CA ASP A 159 26.88 8.69 23.20
C ASP A 159 26.19 10.05 23.14
N GLY A 160 25.60 10.45 24.26
CA GLY A 160 24.92 11.73 24.40
C GLY A 160 25.93 12.89 24.42
N ASN A 161 25.75 13.86 23.53
CA ASN A 161 25.79 15.30 23.83
C ASN A 161 25.57 16.18 22.59
N SER A 162 25.04 17.39 22.85
CA SER A 162 24.71 18.52 21.95
C SER A 162 23.30 18.43 21.31
N VAL A 163 22.28 19.03 21.91
CA VAL A 163 21.91 20.47 21.87
C VAL A 163 21.70 20.96 20.44
N THR A 164 20.43 21.11 20.03
CA THR A 164 19.88 22.42 19.66
C THR A 164 18.36 22.38 19.63
N THR A 165 17.80 23.02 20.66
CA THR A 165 16.46 23.56 20.77
C THR A 165 16.31 24.75 19.80
N LEU A 166 15.32 24.77 18.93
CA LEU A 166 14.46 25.94 18.60
C LEU A 166 13.46 25.58 17.50
N TRP A 167 12.25 26.17 17.57
CA TRP A 167 11.08 26.06 16.67
C TRP A 167 9.88 25.22 17.13
N LEU A 168 9.59 25.21 18.43
CA LEU A 168 8.27 24.84 18.98
C LEU A 168 7.58 26.01 19.72
N THR A 169 7.41 27.17 19.07
CA THR A 169 6.67 28.29 19.70
C THR A 169 5.91 29.19 18.73
N LYS A 170 5.22 28.65 17.72
CA LYS A 170 4.31 29.47 16.89
C LYS A 170 3.07 28.81 16.26
N VAL A 171 2.64 27.63 16.72
CA VAL A 171 1.39 26.99 16.22
C VAL A 171 0.37 26.70 17.34
N ALA A 172 0.62 27.15 18.58
CA ALA A 172 -0.26 26.89 19.72
C ALA A 172 -1.45 27.87 19.90
N ASN A 173 -1.73 28.77 18.94
CA ASN A 173 -2.80 29.78 19.07
C ASN A 173 -3.84 29.76 17.94
N PHE A 174 -4.14 28.60 17.36
CA PHE A 174 -5.23 28.48 16.38
C PHE A 174 -6.16 27.30 16.66
N LEU A 175 -6.67 27.23 17.89
CA LEU A 175 -7.82 26.38 18.23
C LEU A 175 -8.89 27.24 18.90
N SER A 176 -9.82 27.78 18.10
CA SER A 176 -11.13 28.25 18.57
C SER A 176 -12.08 28.61 17.43
N LYS A 177 -12.52 27.62 16.65
CA LYS A 177 -13.83 27.63 15.96
C LYS A 177 -14.37 26.19 15.84
N PRO A 178 -15.67 25.94 16.13
CA PRO A 178 -16.29 24.64 15.94
C PRO A 178 -16.75 24.50 14.47
N GLY A 179 -16.47 23.33 13.88
CA GLY A 179 -16.84 23.00 12.50
C GLY A 179 -15.65 23.07 11.54
N ALA A 180 -14.78 22.06 11.58
CA ALA A 180 -13.83 21.78 10.52
C ALA A 180 -13.77 20.26 10.35
N ILE A 181 -14.06 19.83 9.12
CA ILE A 181 -13.98 18.45 8.65
C ILE A 181 -12.60 17.90 9.01
N VAL A 182 -12.59 16.79 9.74
CA VAL A 182 -11.38 16.00 10.02
C VAL A 182 -10.86 15.55 8.66
N SER A 183 -9.72 16.10 8.23
CA SER A 183 -9.03 15.59 7.05
C SER A 183 -8.44 14.23 7.41
N ASP A 184 -9.07 13.16 6.98
CA ASP A 184 -8.53 11.80 7.07
C ASP A 184 -7.17 11.79 6.38
N ASN A 185 -6.13 11.55 7.17
CA ASN A 185 -4.75 11.54 6.71
C ASN A 185 -4.51 10.22 5.96
N PRO A 186 -4.11 10.20 4.67
CA PRO A 186 -3.97 8.99 3.85
C PRO A 186 -2.71 8.15 4.21
N LEU A 187 -2.36 8.08 5.50
CA LEU A 187 -1.04 7.67 5.98
C LEU A 187 -1.09 6.77 7.23
N HIS A 188 -2.14 5.95 7.37
CA HIS A 188 -2.20 4.94 8.45
C HIS A 188 -1.24 3.76 8.25
N PHE A 189 -0.60 3.67 7.07
CA PHE A 189 0.37 2.62 6.75
C PHE A 189 1.78 3.18 6.62
N LYS A 190 2.75 2.41 7.12
CA LYS A 190 4.19 2.64 6.93
C LYS A 190 4.65 1.91 5.67
N ASN A 191 5.38 2.61 4.81
CA ASN A 191 6.15 1.95 3.75
C ASN A 191 7.43 1.38 4.36
N VAL A 192 7.69 0.10 4.12
CA VAL A 192 8.82 -0.64 4.64
C VAL A 192 9.59 -1.24 3.48
N THR A 193 10.85 -0.86 3.39
CA THR A 193 11.86 -1.42 2.50
C THR A 193 13.13 -1.61 3.32
N GLY A 194 13.81 -2.76 3.17
CA GLY A 194 15.07 -3.01 3.85
C GLY A 194 15.33 -4.48 4.15
N PHE A 195 16.37 -4.71 4.96
CA PHE A 195 16.84 -6.03 5.34
C PHE A 195 16.13 -6.58 6.58
N PHE A 196 15.81 -7.86 6.52
CA PHE A 196 15.16 -8.60 7.58
C PHE A 196 15.72 -10.01 7.68
N PHE A 197 15.39 -10.69 8.77
CA PHE A 197 15.80 -12.06 9.03
C PHE A 197 14.59 -12.93 9.34
N ARG A 198 14.48 -14.07 8.64
CA ARG A 198 13.50 -15.11 8.94
C ARG A 198 14.22 -16.34 9.49
N ALA A 199 13.77 -16.83 10.64
CA ALA A 199 14.24 -18.10 11.19
C ALA A 199 13.29 -19.25 10.81
N VAL A 200 13.83 -20.32 10.22
CA VAL A 200 13.07 -21.53 9.85
C VAL A 200 13.81 -22.79 10.27
N PRO A 201 13.11 -23.90 10.57
CA PRO A 201 13.74 -25.23 10.65
C PRO A 201 14.54 -25.55 9.39
N THR A 202 15.65 -26.27 9.53
CA THR A 202 16.55 -26.60 8.41
C THR A 202 15.83 -27.28 7.25
N GLU A 203 14.84 -28.13 7.55
CA GLU A 203 14.03 -28.81 6.55
C GLU A 203 13.15 -27.89 5.69
N PHE A 204 12.94 -26.62 6.08
CA PHE A 204 12.15 -25.64 5.33
C PHE A 204 12.99 -24.57 4.65
N LEU A 205 14.31 -24.76 4.58
CA LEU A 205 15.21 -23.77 4.00
C LEU A 205 14.89 -23.50 2.52
N SER A 206 14.65 -24.54 1.73
CA SER A 206 14.27 -24.42 0.31
C SER A 206 12.88 -23.80 0.10
N SER A 207 12.03 -23.80 1.13
CA SER A 207 10.68 -23.25 1.14
C SER A 207 10.55 -21.99 2.00
N VAL A 208 11.65 -21.26 2.22
CA VAL A 208 11.69 -20.13 3.16
C VAL A 208 10.74 -18.98 2.81
N LEU A 209 10.35 -18.83 1.54
CA LEU A 209 9.35 -17.85 1.09
C LEU A 209 8.01 -18.50 0.72
N SER A 210 7.84 -19.80 0.94
CA SER A 210 6.56 -20.48 0.69
C SER A 210 5.50 -20.01 1.68
N ARG A 211 4.24 -20.09 1.24
CA ARG A 211 3.06 -19.82 2.06
C ARG A 211 3.03 -20.72 3.30
N SER A 212 2.38 -20.23 4.36
CA SER A 212 2.18 -21.00 5.59
C SER A 212 1.50 -22.33 5.32
N ARG A 213 1.78 -23.32 6.16
CA ARG A 213 1.12 -24.63 6.07
C ARG A 213 -0.38 -24.48 6.30
N PRO A 214 -1.24 -25.19 5.54
CA PRO A 214 -2.70 -25.03 5.64
C PRO A 214 -3.27 -25.32 7.04
N ASP A 215 -2.61 -26.17 7.82
CA ASP A 215 -3.04 -26.64 9.13
C ASP A 215 -2.40 -25.89 10.31
N SER A 216 -1.49 -24.95 10.05
CA SER A 216 -0.72 -24.27 11.10
C SER A 216 -1.34 -22.92 11.46
N PRO A 217 -1.79 -22.71 12.71
CA PRO A 217 -2.08 -21.37 13.22
C PRO A 217 -0.80 -20.66 13.69
N GLY A 218 -0.90 -19.36 13.94
CA GLY A 218 0.13 -18.59 14.64
C GLY A 218 -0.41 -17.26 15.15
N ARG A 219 0.46 -16.42 15.72
CA ARG A 219 0.05 -15.18 16.39
C ARG A 219 -0.85 -14.27 15.53
N TYR A 220 -0.56 -14.13 14.24
CA TYR A 220 -1.32 -13.26 13.33
C TYR A 220 -2.02 -13.99 12.17
N HIS A 221 -2.25 -15.31 12.29
CA HIS A 221 -2.95 -16.06 11.24
C HIS A 221 -3.69 -17.30 11.76
N ARG A 222 -4.84 -17.56 11.13
CA ARG A 222 -5.62 -18.80 11.23
C ARG A 222 -5.03 -19.90 10.34
N PRO A 223 -5.38 -21.17 10.58
CA PRO A 223 -5.13 -22.22 9.59
C PRO A 223 -5.66 -21.80 8.21
N GLY A 224 -4.86 -22.02 7.17
CA GLY A 224 -5.14 -21.64 5.79
C GLY A 224 -4.78 -20.20 5.41
N GLN A 225 -4.49 -19.33 6.38
CA GLN A 225 -4.05 -17.96 6.10
C GLN A 225 -2.52 -17.89 5.94
N THR A 226 -2.06 -16.99 5.07
CA THR A 226 -0.64 -16.74 4.82
C THR A 226 -0.04 -15.77 5.82
N ILE A 227 1.21 -16.04 6.23
CA ILE A 227 2.01 -15.12 7.03
C ILE A 227 3.52 -15.36 6.80
N LEU A 228 4.28 -14.28 6.78
CA LEU A 228 5.74 -14.27 6.71
C LEU A 228 6.30 -13.49 7.92
N TYR A 229 6.74 -14.21 8.94
CA TYR A 229 7.35 -13.63 10.16
C TYR A 229 8.82 -13.28 9.92
N MET A 230 9.20 -12.06 10.22
CA MET A 230 10.55 -11.55 10.03
C MET A 230 10.95 -10.58 11.15
N SER A 231 12.25 -10.45 11.40
CA SER A 231 12.78 -9.44 12.34
C SER A 231 13.80 -8.54 11.65
N PRO A 232 13.85 -7.25 11.97
CA PRO A 232 14.83 -6.32 11.40
C PRO A 232 16.25 -6.57 11.94
N VAL A 233 16.36 -7.22 13.10
CA VAL A 233 17.62 -7.50 13.80
C VAL A 233 17.79 -9.00 13.94
N ARG A 234 19.00 -9.49 13.64
CA ARG A 234 19.37 -10.91 13.68
C ARG A 234 19.11 -11.53 15.05
N GLU A 235 19.56 -10.86 16.10
CA GLU A 235 19.45 -11.29 17.49
C GLU A 235 17.97 -11.40 17.89
N TRP A 236 17.13 -10.47 17.42
CA TRP A 236 15.69 -10.51 17.70
C TRP A 236 15.00 -11.68 17.02
N ALA A 237 15.39 -12.03 15.80
CA ALA A 237 14.88 -13.22 15.14
C ALA A 237 15.26 -14.50 15.90
N MET A 238 16.50 -14.59 16.39
CA MET A 238 16.95 -15.72 17.21
C MET A 238 16.16 -15.82 18.53
N LEU A 239 15.98 -14.69 19.24
CA LEU A 239 15.22 -14.65 20.49
C LEU A 239 13.74 -15.03 20.29
N ALA A 240 13.12 -14.56 19.19
CA ALA A 240 11.71 -14.85 18.88
C ALA A 240 11.43 -16.35 18.67
N VAL A 241 12.42 -17.11 18.17
CA VAL A 241 12.29 -18.56 17.95
C VAL A 241 12.83 -19.41 19.10
N ALA A 242 13.61 -18.85 20.04
CA ALA A 242 14.28 -19.61 21.09
C ALA A 242 13.34 -20.48 21.93
N ALA A 243 12.15 -19.98 22.28
CA ALA A 243 11.16 -20.76 23.02
C ALA A 243 10.59 -21.94 22.18
N HIS A 244 10.42 -21.75 20.87
CA HIS A 244 9.97 -22.80 19.96
C HIS A 244 11.06 -23.85 19.77
N MET A 245 12.32 -23.43 19.64
CA MET A 245 13.49 -24.33 19.55
C MET A 245 13.65 -25.20 20.80
N ARG A 246 13.46 -24.63 22.00
CA ARG A 246 13.47 -25.41 23.25
C ARG A 246 12.33 -26.42 23.31
N LYS A 247 11.15 -26.07 22.77
CA LYS A 247 9.97 -26.94 22.78
C LYS A 247 10.06 -28.08 21.77
N ASP A 248 10.54 -27.81 20.55
CA ASP A 248 10.60 -28.82 19.48
C ASP A 248 11.96 -29.50 19.32
N GLY A 249 13.00 -29.02 20.00
CA GLY A 249 14.33 -29.62 19.97
C GLY A 249 15.01 -29.53 18.59
N LYS A 250 14.54 -28.64 17.71
CA LYS A 250 15.09 -28.49 16.36
C LYS A 250 15.92 -27.22 16.22
N SER A 251 17.05 -27.31 15.53
CA SER A 251 17.84 -26.15 15.12
C SER A 251 17.05 -25.26 14.14
N ARG A 252 17.54 -24.03 13.93
CA ARG A 252 16.98 -23.10 12.95
C ARG A 252 18.08 -22.60 12.02
N MET A 253 17.68 -22.26 10.81
CA MET A 253 18.46 -21.48 9.87
C MET A 253 17.89 -20.06 9.86
N LEU A 254 18.75 -19.08 10.05
CA LEU A 254 18.41 -17.67 9.91
C LEU A 254 18.71 -17.21 8.49
N VAL A 255 17.69 -16.83 7.75
CA VAL A 255 17.80 -16.46 6.35
C VAL A 255 17.67 -14.95 6.20
N PRO A 256 18.68 -14.26 5.65
CA PRO A 256 18.60 -12.84 5.30
C PRO A 256 17.64 -12.63 4.12
N LEU A 257 16.70 -11.71 4.29
CA LEU A 257 15.70 -11.33 3.31
C LEU A 257 15.77 -9.83 3.04
N HIS A 258 15.51 -9.42 1.81
CA HIS A 258 15.26 -8.03 1.45
C HIS A 258 13.78 -7.86 1.10
N VAL A 259 13.13 -6.91 1.76
CA VAL A 259 11.73 -6.53 1.53
C VAL A 259 11.71 -5.22 0.76
N GLU A 260 10.89 -5.13 -0.29
CA GLU A 260 10.71 -3.92 -1.08
C GLU A 260 9.22 -3.53 -1.15
N GLY A 261 8.95 -2.29 -0.76
CA GLY A 261 7.67 -1.62 -1.00
C GLY A 261 6.47 -2.10 -0.18
N ALA A 262 6.67 -2.67 1.02
CA ALA A 262 5.56 -3.15 1.84
C ALA A 262 4.82 -1.99 2.53
N LEU A 263 3.50 -1.93 2.37
CA LEU A 263 2.60 -1.03 3.10
C LEU A 263 2.01 -1.77 4.30
N VAL A 264 2.51 -1.47 5.49
CA VAL A 264 2.14 -2.20 6.70
C VAL A 264 1.54 -1.30 7.76
N LEU A 265 0.63 -1.86 8.55
CA LEU A 265 0.15 -1.20 9.75
C LEU A 265 1.19 -1.28 10.86
N ASP A 266 1.56 -0.14 11.45
CA ASP A 266 2.50 -0.12 12.56
C ASP A 266 1.77 -0.07 13.91
N GLN A 267 1.71 -1.21 14.61
CA GLN A 267 1.08 -1.26 15.94
C GLN A 267 1.86 -0.46 16.99
N ARG A 268 3.03 0.10 16.67
CA ARG A 268 3.77 1.05 17.52
C ARG A 268 3.14 2.45 17.49
N ASP A 269 2.46 2.78 16.40
CA ASP A 269 1.81 4.07 16.16
C ASP A 269 0.36 4.03 16.66
N GLU A 270 0.11 4.69 17.79
CA GLU A 270 -1.20 4.73 18.44
C GLU A 270 -2.26 5.40 17.59
N TYR A 271 -1.90 6.47 16.88
CA TYR A 271 -2.82 7.21 16.04
C TYR A 271 -3.33 6.32 14.89
N SER A 272 -2.40 5.64 14.21
CA SER A 272 -2.76 4.71 13.12
C SER A 272 -3.58 3.53 13.62
N CYS A 273 -3.30 3.02 14.82
CA CYS A 273 -4.12 1.98 15.44
C CYS A 273 -5.55 2.47 15.71
N GLN A 274 -5.69 3.62 16.35
CA GLN A 274 -6.99 4.19 16.70
C GLN A 274 -7.84 4.47 15.45
N ALA A 275 -7.24 5.04 14.41
CA ALA A 275 -7.93 5.36 13.17
C ALA A 275 -8.47 4.13 12.44
N LEU A 276 -7.81 2.98 12.58
CA LEU A 276 -8.19 1.72 11.93
C LEU A 276 -8.90 0.74 12.88
N GLY A 277 -9.33 1.20 14.06
CA GLY A 277 -10.04 0.36 15.03
C GLY A 277 -9.21 -0.78 15.60
N ILE A 278 -7.87 -0.68 15.56
CA ILE A 278 -6.95 -1.70 16.06
C ILE A 278 -6.66 -1.45 17.53
N ASN A 279 -6.99 -2.44 18.37
CA ASN A 279 -6.58 -2.46 19.75
C ASN A 279 -5.20 -3.13 19.88
N ARG A 280 -4.15 -2.30 19.88
CA ARG A 280 -2.74 -2.74 19.96
C ARG A 280 -2.41 -3.61 21.19
N GLU A 281 -3.23 -3.59 22.24
CA GLU A 281 -3.04 -4.41 23.45
C GLU A 281 -3.43 -5.87 23.23
N LEU A 282 -4.31 -6.17 22.26
CA LEU A 282 -4.68 -7.55 21.92
C LEU A 282 -3.46 -8.38 21.48
N SER A 283 -2.46 -7.73 20.87
CA SER A 283 -1.21 -8.36 20.49
C SER A 283 -0.35 -8.77 21.69
N ASN A 284 -0.55 -8.21 22.88
CA ASN A 284 0.22 -8.56 24.09
C ASN A 284 -0.23 -9.88 24.74
N HIS A 285 -1.45 -10.35 24.42
CA HIS A 285 -1.96 -11.62 24.94
C HIS A 285 -1.27 -12.84 24.32
N CYS A 286 -1.18 -13.92 25.10
CA CYS A 286 -0.56 -15.16 24.65
C CYS A 286 -1.49 -15.96 23.73
N TRP A 287 -1.24 -15.92 22.42
CA TRP A 287 -2.03 -16.65 21.41
C TRP A 287 -2.05 -18.17 21.63
N LEU A 288 -0.95 -18.77 22.11
CA LEU A 288 -0.89 -20.20 22.41
C LEU A 288 -1.86 -20.59 23.54
N SER A 289 -1.97 -19.76 24.58
CA SER A 289 -2.87 -20.02 25.70
C SER A 289 -4.34 -19.89 25.27
N ALA A 290 -4.65 -18.93 24.38
CA ALA A 290 -5.99 -18.81 23.81
C ALA A 290 -6.39 -20.07 23.05
N LEU A 291 -5.51 -20.60 22.17
CA LEU A 291 -5.77 -21.85 21.45
C LEU A 291 -5.96 -23.05 22.39
N GLN A 292 -5.16 -23.15 23.46
CA GLN A 292 -5.32 -24.23 24.46
C GLN A 292 -6.66 -24.17 25.19
N GLN A 293 -7.22 -22.98 25.36
CA GLN A 293 -8.54 -22.76 25.97
C GLN A 293 -9.69 -22.83 24.94
N ASN A 294 -9.39 -23.18 23.68
CA ASN A 294 -10.34 -23.18 22.59
C ASN A 294 -11.01 -21.80 22.35
N ILE A 295 -10.26 -20.73 22.59
CA ILE A 295 -10.65 -19.34 22.37
C ILE A 295 -9.82 -18.78 21.22
N GLU A 296 -10.44 -17.92 20.40
CA GLU A 296 -9.74 -17.22 19.34
C GLU A 296 -8.60 -16.34 19.89
N PRO A 297 -7.35 -16.47 19.39
CA PRO A 297 -6.27 -15.57 19.74
C PRO A 297 -6.64 -14.09 19.52
N PRO A 298 -6.51 -13.23 20.55
CA PRO A 298 -6.91 -11.83 20.42
C PRO A 298 -6.17 -11.06 19.31
N SER A 299 -4.93 -11.44 19.01
CA SER A 299 -4.13 -10.84 17.93
C SER A 299 -4.70 -11.10 16.53
N TRP A 300 -5.57 -12.09 16.36
CA TRP A 300 -6.22 -12.35 15.08
C TRP A 300 -7.16 -11.21 14.68
N GLN A 301 -7.82 -10.56 15.65
CA GLN A 301 -8.67 -9.40 15.38
C GLN A 301 -7.86 -8.26 14.75
N ASN A 302 -6.67 -7.97 15.28
CA ASN A 302 -5.79 -6.94 14.70
C ASN A 302 -5.30 -7.33 13.30
N ALA A 303 -4.99 -8.61 13.09
CA ALA A 303 -4.57 -9.10 11.78
C ALA A 303 -5.72 -9.04 10.76
N ASP A 304 -6.96 -9.31 11.16
CA ASP A 304 -8.14 -9.22 10.30
C ASP A 304 -8.44 -7.77 9.94
N GLN A 305 -8.41 -6.84 10.90
CA GLN A 305 -8.56 -5.43 10.61
C GLN A 305 -7.48 -4.93 9.65
N ALA A 306 -6.21 -5.29 9.88
CA ALA A 306 -5.14 -4.91 8.97
C ALA A 306 -5.33 -5.47 7.55
N ARG A 307 -5.81 -6.72 7.41
CA ARG A 307 -6.16 -7.30 6.10
C ARG A 307 -7.34 -6.59 5.44
N LEU A 308 -8.40 -6.28 6.20
CA LEU A 308 -9.59 -5.57 5.72
C LEU A 308 -9.24 -4.15 5.24
N SER A 309 -8.28 -3.50 5.89
CA SER A 309 -7.74 -2.21 5.46
C SER A 309 -6.72 -2.32 4.31
N ASN A 310 -6.56 -3.49 3.71
CA ASN A 310 -5.66 -3.78 2.59
C ASN A 310 -4.16 -3.55 2.90
N ALA A 311 -3.76 -3.73 4.16
CA ALA A 311 -2.34 -3.72 4.52
C ALA A 311 -1.64 -5.01 4.04
N ASP A 312 -0.39 -4.87 3.59
CA ASP A 312 0.46 -6.00 3.21
C ASP A 312 0.88 -6.84 4.42
N GLY A 313 0.82 -6.24 5.60
CA GLY A 313 1.30 -6.84 6.84
C GLY A 313 1.13 -5.91 8.03
N ILE A 314 1.76 -6.33 9.14
CA ILE A 314 1.74 -5.61 10.40
C ILE A 314 3.15 -5.56 11.00
N ILE A 315 3.56 -4.40 11.50
CA ILE A 315 4.66 -4.29 12.45
C ILE A 315 4.07 -4.47 13.84
N ASP A 316 4.64 -5.39 14.60
CA ASP A 316 4.23 -5.62 15.98
C ASP A 316 5.35 -5.41 16.99
N ARG A 317 4.94 -4.98 18.18
CA ARG A 317 5.81 -4.89 19.35
C ARG A 317 6.10 -6.29 19.86
N SER A 318 7.39 -6.59 20.04
CA SER A 318 7.81 -7.81 20.70
C SER A 318 7.37 -7.78 22.16
N ARG A 319 6.86 -8.91 22.65
CA ARG A 319 6.45 -9.04 24.06
C ARG A 319 7.62 -9.36 24.98
N SER A 320 8.70 -9.90 24.42
CA SER A 320 9.83 -10.47 25.16
C SER A 320 11.15 -9.74 24.90
N ILE A 321 11.17 -8.80 23.97
CA ILE A 321 12.37 -8.04 23.60
C ILE A 321 12.04 -6.56 23.82
N PRO A 322 12.66 -5.90 24.81
CA PRO A 322 12.50 -4.45 25.02
C PRO A 322 12.77 -3.68 23.73
N ASP A 323 11.84 -2.81 23.33
CA ASP A 323 11.83 -2.04 22.08
C ASP A 323 11.94 -2.87 20.78
N GLY A 324 11.95 -4.20 20.90
CA GLY A 324 12.00 -5.13 19.80
C GLY A 324 10.70 -5.08 19.02
N TRP A 325 10.81 -5.24 17.70
CA TRP A 325 9.66 -5.31 16.82
C TRP A 325 9.90 -6.31 15.69
N HIS A 326 8.82 -6.81 15.14
CA HIS A 326 8.85 -7.78 14.05
C HIS A 326 7.94 -7.31 12.92
N LEU A 327 8.29 -7.71 11.70
CA LEU A 327 7.50 -7.48 10.49
C LEU A 327 6.80 -8.79 10.13
N ASN A 328 5.47 -8.75 9.98
CA ASN A 328 4.68 -9.92 9.63
C ASN A 328 3.85 -9.61 8.38
N LEU A 329 4.25 -10.14 7.23
CA LEU A 329 3.54 -9.91 5.97
C LEU A 329 2.44 -10.95 5.76
N PHE A 330 1.24 -10.50 5.40
CA PHE A 330 0.12 -11.36 5.01
C PHE A 330 0.22 -11.78 3.54
N ARG A 331 0.82 -10.94 2.70
CA ARG A 331 1.07 -11.22 1.28
C ARG A 331 2.46 -10.74 0.86
N TRP A 332 3.07 -11.44 -0.08
CA TRP A 332 4.37 -11.09 -0.66
C TRP A 332 4.53 -11.85 -1.97
N ASN A 333 5.28 -11.28 -2.91
CA ASN A 333 5.53 -11.84 -4.25
C ASN A 333 4.25 -12.15 -5.06
N ASP A 334 3.09 -11.64 -4.62
CA ASP A 334 1.84 -11.63 -5.37
C ASP A 334 1.75 -10.31 -6.16
N LEU A 335 1.00 -10.31 -7.27
CA LEU A 335 0.82 -9.12 -8.11
C LEU A 335 0.27 -7.94 -7.28
N GLY A 336 0.98 -6.79 -7.33
CA GLY A 336 0.60 -5.59 -6.59
C GLY A 336 0.85 -5.64 -5.08
N GLY A 337 1.58 -6.67 -4.60
CA GLY A 337 2.09 -6.75 -3.23
C GLY A 337 3.60 -6.45 -3.16
N PRO A 338 4.19 -6.49 -1.96
CA PRO A 338 5.62 -6.26 -1.77
C PRO A 338 6.44 -7.40 -2.35
N GLN A 339 7.66 -7.08 -2.78
CA GLN A 339 8.63 -8.09 -3.18
C GLN A 339 9.50 -8.49 -1.98
N VAL A 340 9.72 -9.78 -1.83
CA VAL A 340 10.62 -10.34 -0.83
C VAL A 340 11.57 -11.32 -1.51
N THR A 341 12.87 -11.07 -1.36
CA THR A 341 13.93 -11.88 -1.95
C THR A 341 14.88 -12.39 -0.86
N VAL A 342 15.45 -13.57 -1.07
CA VAL A 342 16.58 -14.04 -0.25
C VAL A 342 17.83 -13.29 -0.72
N CYS A 343 18.54 -12.65 0.20
CA CYS A 343 19.63 -11.73 -0.14
C CYS A 343 20.96 -12.08 0.55
N GLY A 344 21.12 -13.32 1.02
CA GLY A 344 22.36 -13.77 1.64
C GLY A 344 22.31 -15.23 2.06
N GLU A 345 23.47 -15.74 2.46
CA GLU A 345 23.61 -17.12 2.90
C GLU A 345 22.90 -17.38 4.24
N PRO A 346 22.18 -18.51 4.38
CA PRO A 346 21.56 -18.91 5.63
C PRO A 346 22.59 -19.13 6.74
N ILE A 347 22.30 -18.60 7.93
CA ILE A 347 23.17 -18.69 9.10
C ILE A 347 22.61 -19.72 10.07
N SER A 348 23.43 -20.70 10.46
CA SER A 348 23.01 -21.70 11.45
C SER A 348 22.77 -21.05 12.81
N VAL A 349 21.62 -21.35 13.40
CA VAL A 349 21.26 -21.01 14.78
C VAL A 349 21.21 -22.32 15.56
N PRO A 350 22.27 -22.65 16.33
CA PRO A 350 22.29 -23.87 17.13
C PRO A 350 21.20 -23.81 18.21
N LEU A 351 20.83 -24.98 18.73
CA LEU A 351 19.97 -25.05 19.90
C LEU A 351 20.58 -24.23 21.04
N PRO A 352 19.78 -23.45 21.78
CA PRO A 352 20.27 -22.80 22.99
C PRO A 352 20.87 -23.88 23.90
N GLU A 353 22.10 -23.70 24.35
CA GLU A 353 22.66 -24.56 25.39
C GLU A 353 21.68 -24.57 26.57
N LYS A 354 21.49 -25.74 27.21
CA LYS A 354 20.73 -25.83 28.45
C LYS A 354 21.45 -24.95 29.48
N VAL A 355 21.01 -23.71 29.62
CA VAL A 355 21.26 -22.97 30.85
C VAL A 355 20.26 -23.55 31.84
N ASP A 356 20.73 -24.49 32.65
CA ASP A 356 20.01 -24.87 33.87
C ASP A 356 19.79 -23.57 34.68
N LEU A 357 18.52 -23.23 34.90
CA LEU A 357 18.13 -22.12 35.76
C LEU A 357 18.32 -22.48 37.23
#